data_AF-A0AAW0KKJ9-F1
#
_entry.id   AF-A0AAW0KKJ9-F1
#
_cell.length_a   1.000
_cell.length_b   1.000
_cell.length_c   1.000
_cell.angle_alpha   90.00
_cell.angle_beta   90.00
_cell.angle_gamma   90.00
#
_symmetry.space_group_name_H-M   'P 1'
#
loop_
_entity.id
_entity.type
_entity.pdbx_description
1 polymer ?
#
loop_
_entity_poly.entity_id
_entity_poly.type
_entity_poly.pdbx_seq_one_letter_code
_entity_poly.pdbx_strand_id
1 'polypeptide(L)'
;MQIRYAEHLPSVLKNINCTFPGREKVGVVGRTGSSKSTLIQAILRIVEPKEGSIIIDDVDICKIGLHDLRSRLSIIPQDPAMFEGIVRTNFRPTTAIF
;
A
#
# COMPACT_ATOMS: atom_id res chain seq x y z
N MET A 1 8.97 -7.39 8.99
CA MET A 1 9.31 -6.64 7.75
C MET A 1 10.04 -5.33 8.06
N GLN A 2 10.96 -4.90 7.19
CA GLN A 2 11.62 -3.59 7.21
C GLN A 2 11.46 -2.81 5.89
N ILE A 3 11.21 -1.50 6.00
CA ILE A 3 11.04 -0.59 4.84
C ILE A 3 11.81 0.69 5.03
N ARG A 4 12.49 1.13 3.96
CA ARG A 4 13.22 2.39 3.85
C ARG A 4 12.93 3.02 2.49
N TYR A 5 12.87 4.36 2.43
CA TYR A 5 12.61 5.08 1.16
C TYR A 5 13.83 5.09 0.22
N ALA A 6 15.04 5.02 0.76
CA ALA A 6 16.27 4.91 0.00
C ALA A 6 17.30 4.09 0.78
N GLU A 7 18.31 3.55 0.09
CA GLU A 7 19.28 2.64 0.69
C GLU A 7 20.07 3.27 1.85
N HIS A 8 20.42 4.55 1.71
CA HIS A 8 21.17 5.35 2.67
C HIS A 8 20.30 5.94 3.80
N LEU A 9 18.97 5.84 3.72
CA LEU A 9 18.06 6.37 4.72
C LEU A 9 17.73 5.32 5.79
N PRO A 10 17.44 5.75 7.04
CA PRO A 10 17.02 4.83 8.08
C PRO A 10 15.68 4.18 7.71
N SER A 11 15.49 2.93 8.16
CA SER A 11 14.21 2.23 8.04
C SER A 11 13.09 3.00 8.75
N VAL A 12 11.99 3.22 8.04
CA VAL A 12 10.79 3.93 8.51
C VAL A 12 9.79 2.98 9.14
N LEU A 13 9.73 1.73 8.64
CA LEU A 13 9.08 0.61 9.31
C LEU A 13 10.16 -0.38 9.75
N LYS A 14 10.16 -0.76 11.02
CA LYS A 14 11.14 -1.64 11.64
C LYS A 14 10.41 -2.77 12.36
N ASN A 15 10.76 -4.02 12.05
CA ASN A 15 10.24 -5.23 12.72
C ASN A 15 8.72 -5.28 12.84
N ILE A 16 8.00 -4.82 11.81
CA ILE A 16 6.54 -4.93 11.77
C ILE A 16 6.16 -6.37 11.49
N ASN A 17 5.38 -6.95 12.38
CA ASN A 17 4.72 -8.25 12.24
C ASN A 17 3.25 -8.06 12.61
N CYS A 18 2.36 -8.27 11.65
CA CYS A 18 0.93 -8.13 11.86
C CYS A 18 0.20 -9.01 10.84
N THR A 19 -1.00 -9.46 11.22
CA THR A 19 -1.87 -10.26 10.38
C THR A 19 -3.21 -9.55 10.31
N PHE A 20 -3.72 -9.35 9.10
CA PHE A 20 -5.02 -8.76 8.84
C PHE A 20 -5.94 -9.89 8.38
N PRO A 21 -6.91 -10.34 9.20
CA PRO A 21 -7.80 -11.42 8.80
C PRO A 21 -8.67 -11.00 7.61
N GLY A 22 -8.87 -11.94 6.68
CA GLY A 22 -9.79 -11.72 5.57
C GLY A 22 -11.20 -11.43 6.09
N ARG A 23 -11.91 -10.51 5.40
CA ARG A 23 -13.28 -10.08 5.72
C ARG A 23 -13.45 -9.31 7.03
N GLU A 24 -12.35 -8.90 7.68
CA GLU A 24 -12.39 -8.02 8.84
C GLU A 24 -12.09 -6.57 8.48
N LYS A 25 -12.58 -5.65 9.32
CA LYS A 25 -12.24 -4.22 9.23
C LYS A 25 -11.18 -3.92 10.28
N VAL A 26 -9.95 -3.70 9.85
CA VAL A 26 -8.83 -3.39 10.74
C VAL A 26 -8.50 -1.89 10.68
N GLY A 27 -8.46 -1.24 11.84
CA GLY A 27 -8.03 0.15 11.98
C GLY A 27 -6.56 0.23 12.39
N VAL A 28 -5.74 0.95 11.62
CA VAL A 28 -4.35 1.24 11.97
C VAL A 28 -4.26 2.67 12.51
N VAL A 29 -3.96 2.81 13.81
CA VAL A 29 -3.94 4.09 14.52
C VAL A 29 -2.54 4.46 14.99
N GLY A 30 -2.29 5.76 15.16
CA GLY A 30 -1.01 6.28 15.64
C GLY A 30 -0.87 7.78 15.38
N ARG A 31 0.08 8.44 16.04
CA ARG A 31 0.36 9.88 15.87
C ARG A 31 0.76 10.21 14.42
N THR A 32 0.62 11.47 14.00
CA THR A 32 1.19 11.94 12.72
C THR A 32 2.69 11.61 12.67
N GLY A 33 3.18 11.14 11.52
CA GLY A 33 4.56 10.67 11.37
C GLY A 33 4.83 9.24 11.86
N SER A 34 3.83 8.51 12.38
CA SER A 34 4.00 7.11 12.82
C SER A 34 4.06 6.07 11.68
N SER A 35 4.37 6.49 10.45
CA SER A 35 4.57 5.59 9.30
C SER A 35 3.32 4.82 8.80
N LYS A 36 2.10 5.25 9.15
CA LYS A 36 0.84 4.62 8.67
C LYS A 36 0.73 4.65 7.15
N SER A 37 0.97 5.80 6.54
CA SER A 37 0.94 5.95 5.07
C SER A 37 2.04 5.10 4.41
N THR A 38 3.20 4.96 5.06
CA THR A 38 4.28 4.06 4.60
C THR A 38 3.85 2.60 4.61
N LEU A 39 3.06 2.16 5.59
CA LEU A 39 2.51 0.79 5.61
C LEU A 39 1.56 0.55 4.42
N ILE A 40 0.73 1.54 4.09
CA ILE A 40 -0.16 1.45 2.92
C ILE A 40 0.66 1.39 1.61
N GLN A 41 1.68 2.24 1.50
CA GLN A 41 2.59 2.24 0.34
C GLN A 41 3.34 0.91 0.17
N ALA A 42 3.67 0.24 1.28
CA ALA A 42 4.28 -1.08 1.28
C ALA A 42 3.36 -2.16 0.69
N ILE A 43 2.10 -2.18 1.14
CA ILE A 43 1.09 -3.15 0.70
C ILE A 43 0.83 -2.99 -0.80
N LEU A 44 0.83 -1.76 -1.32
CA LEU A 44 0.68 -1.47 -2.75
C LEU A 44 1.97 -1.68 -3.57
N ARG A 45 3.08 -2.08 -2.93
CA ARG A 45 4.42 -2.11 -3.52
C ARG A 45 4.76 -0.82 -4.28
N ILE A 46 4.47 0.33 -3.67
CA ILE A 46 5.02 1.62 -4.09
C ILE A 46 6.45 1.76 -3.57
N VAL A 47 6.71 1.22 -2.38
CA VAL A 47 8.05 1.06 -1.80
C VAL A 47 8.24 -0.42 -1.50
N GLU A 48 9.31 -1.01 -2.03
CA GLU A 48 9.56 -2.43 -1.81
C GLU A 48 10.14 -2.71 -0.41
N PRO A 49 9.75 -3.84 0.22
CA PRO A 49 10.37 -4.26 1.47
C PRO A 49 11.83 -4.61 1.24
N LYS A 50 12.71 -4.07 2.08
CA LYS A 50 14.13 -4.46 2.07
C LYS A 50 14.33 -5.83 2.70
N GLU A 51 13.55 -6.11 3.76
CA GLU A 51 13.62 -7.37 4.50
C GLU A 51 12.23 -7.82 4.97
N GLY A 52 12.06 -9.13 5.06
CA GLY A 52 10.79 -9.78 5.33
C GLY A 52 9.90 -9.85 4.09
N SER A 53 8.65 -10.25 4.28
CA SER A 53 7.67 -10.42 3.21
C SER A 53 6.32 -9.84 3.61
N ILE A 54 5.51 -9.52 2.60
CA ILE A 54 4.08 -9.24 2.75
C ILE A 54 3.37 -10.35 1.99
N ILE A 55 2.46 -11.04 2.69
CA ILE A 55 1.73 -12.18 2.15
C ILE A 55 0.26 -11.80 2.09
N ILE A 56 -0.35 -11.93 0.90
CA ILE A 56 -1.77 -11.72 0.67
C ILE A 56 -2.31 -13.00 0.03
N ASP A 57 -3.34 -13.60 0.61
CA ASP A 57 -3.94 -14.86 0.16
C ASP A 57 -2.90 -15.97 -0.10
N ASP A 58 -2.00 -16.17 0.88
CA ASP A 58 -0.88 -17.13 0.85
C ASP A 58 0.18 -16.89 -0.25
N VAL A 59 0.09 -15.77 -0.96
CA VAL A 59 1.04 -15.38 -2.00
C VAL A 59 1.93 -14.24 -1.49
N ASP A 60 3.24 -14.43 -1.59
CA ASP A 60 4.20 -13.34 -1.41
C ASP A 60 4.07 -12.33 -2.55
N ILE A 61 3.67 -11.12 -2.21
CA ILE A 61 3.36 -10.09 -3.20
C ILE A 61 4.58 -9.65 -4.01
N CYS A 62 5.81 -9.89 -3.52
CA CYS A 62 7.05 -9.62 -4.26
C CYS A 62 7.27 -10.59 -5.42
N LYS A 63 6.55 -11.71 -5.46
CA LYS A 63 6.69 -12.75 -6.50
C LYS A 63 5.74 -12.60 -7.68
N ILE A 64 4.81 -11.65 -7.63
CA ILE A 64 3.82 -11.39 -8.69
C ILE A 64 4.06 -10.02 -9.36
N GLY A 65 3.47 -9.81 -10.53
CA GLY A 65 3.55 -8.53 -11.23
C GLY A 65 2.79 -7.41 -10.51
N LEU A 66 3.27 -6.17 -10.62
CA LEU A 66 2.62 -5.01 -9.99
C LEU A 66 1.19 -4.81 -10.48
N HIS A 67 0.93 -5.03 -11.78
CA HIS A 67 -0.42 -4.95 -12.34
C HIS A 67 -1.36 -5.98 -11.69
N ASP A 68 -0.92 -7.24 -11.57
CA ASP A 68 -1.73 -8.31 -10.98
C ASP A 68 -2.01 -8.05 -9.50
N LEU A 69 -1.04 -7.53 -8.75
CA LEU A 69 -1.22 -7.12 -7.37
C LEU A 69 -2.21 -5.95 -7.26
N ARG A 70 -1.96 -4.85 -7.99
CA ARG A 70 -2.73 -3.60 -7.86
C ARG A 70 -4.14 -3.72 -8.42
N SER A 71 -4.38 -4.57 -9.41
CA SER A 71 -5.73 -4.87 -9.93
C SER A 71 -6.65 -5.52 -8.89
N ARG A 72 -6.09 -6.14 -7.85
CA ARG A 72 -6.82 -6.81 -6.76
C ARG A 72 -6.93 -5.96 -5.49
N LEU A 73 -6.30 -4.79 -5.47
CA LEU A 73 -6.32 -3.86 -4.34
C LEU A 73 -7.08 -2.60 -4.72
N SER A 74 -7.76 -2.00 -3.74
CA SER A 74 -8.41 -0.70 -3.90
C SER A 74 -7.92 0.24 -2.81
N ILE A 75 -7.55 1.45 -3.20
CA ILE A 75 -7.09 2.50 -2.30
C ILE A 75 -7.93 3.76 -2.49
N ILE A 76 -8.23 4.40 -1.37
CA ILE A 76 -8.72 5.78 -1.34
C ILE A 76 -7.54 6.64 -0.86
N PRO A 77 -6.92 7.45 -1.73
CA PRO A 77 -5.78 8.28 -1.33
C PRO A 77 -6.22 9.35 -0.34
N GLN A 78 -5.29 9.84 0.49
CA GLN A 78 -5.58 10.95 1.42
C GLN A 78 -5.91 12.24 0.67
N ASP A 79 -5.15 12.54 -0.40
CA ASP A 79 -5.42 13.63 -1.33
C ASP A 79 -5.85 13.04 -2.68
N PRO A 80 -7.13 13.14 -3.08
CA PRO A 80 -7.61 12.61 -4.34
C PRO A 80 -7.07 13.42 -5.52
N ALA A 81 -6.48 12.74 -6.50
CA ALA A 81 -6.22 13.34 -7.80
C ALA A 81 -7.55 13.50 -8.55
N MET A 82 -7.88 14.72 -8.95
CA MET A 82 -9.05 15.03 -9.78
C MET A 82 -8.59 15.20 -11.22
N PHE A 83 -9.27 14.49 -12.12
CA PHE A 83 -9.08 14.61 -13.56
C PHE A 83 -10.15 15.51 -14.16
N GLU A 84 -9.80 16.23 -15.23
CA GLU A 84 -10.77 17.01 -15.99
C GLU A 84 -11.86 16.09 -16.55
N GLY A 85 -13.13 16.44 -16.30
CA GLY A 85 -14.28 15.63 -16.71
C GLY A 85 -15.39 15.62 -15.67
N ILE A 86 -16.37 14.73 -15.87
CA ILE A 86 -17.54 14.62 -14.99
C ILE A 86 -17.22 13.83 -13.71
N VAL A 87 -18.09 13.96 -12.69
CA VAL A 87 -17.98 13.22 -11.42
C VAL A 87 -17.87 11.70 -11.67
N ARG A 88 -18.67 11.17 -12.62
CA ARG A 88 -18.67 9.74 -12.95
C ARG A 88 -17.31 9.23 -13.45
N THR A 89 -16.60 10.01 -14.25
CA THR A 89 -15.26 9.66 -14.76
C THR A 89 -14.19 9.73 -13.68
N ASN A 90 -14.35 10.62 -12.68
CA ASN A 90 -13.46 10.68 -11.52
C ASN A 90 -13.68 9.50 -10.54
N PHE A 91 -14.92 9.01 -10.40
CA PHE A 91 -15.24 7.88 -9.51
C PHE A 91 -14.97 6.50 -10.14
N ARG A 92 -15.00 6.40 -11.47
CA ARG A 92 -14.60 5.21 -12.25
C ARG A 92 -13.55 5.60 -13.28
N PRO A 93 -12.31 5.86 -12.85
CA PRO A 93 -11.26 6.18 -13.78
C PRO A 93 -10.93 4.92 -14.60
N THR A 94 -10.86 5.09 -15.91
CA THR A 94 -10.34 4.06 -16.84
C THR A 94 -8.83 3.86 -16.73
N THR A 95 -8.16 4.80 -16.06
CA THR A 95 -6.73 4.76 -15.76
C THR A 95 -6.56 4.37 -14.29
N ALA A 96 -5.76 3.34 -14.03
CA ALA A 96 -5.39 2.99 -12.67
C ALA A 96 -4.73 4.22 -12.02
N ILE A 97 -5.23 4.66 -10.87
CA ILE A 97 -4.66 5.81 -10.15
C ILE A 97 -3.26 5.45 -9.60
N PHE A 98 -2.86 4.16 -9.65
CA PHE A 98 -1.53 3.62 -9.32
C PHE A 98 -1.23 2.29 -10.04
#